data_AF-A0A1Q9AWB9-F1
#
_entry.id   AF-A0A1Q9AWB9-F1
#
_cell.length_a   1.000
_cell.length_b   1.000
_cell.length_c   1.000
_cell.angle_alpha   90.00
_cell.angle_beta   90.00
_cell.angle_gamma   90.00
#
_symmetry.space_group_name_H-M   'P 1'
#
loop_
_entity.id
_entity.type
_entity.pdbx_description
1 polymer ?
#
loop_
_entity_poly.entity_id
_entity_poly.type
_entity_poly.pdbx_seq_one_letter_code
_entity_poly.pdbx_strand_id
1 'polypeptide(L)' 'MSHGRLAALLMTEDGQATWFEEGQLAGEWKIEAIFADRVLVNFKDRRLTLSLYGNEGMNSNASTAAP' A
#
# COMPACT_ATOMS: atom_id res chain seq x y z
N MET A 1 -18.61 -19.93 -4.38
CA MET A 1 -17.76 -19.65 -3.21
C MET A 1 -17.27 -18.23 -3.38
N SER A 2 -17.77 -17.27 -2.58
CA SER A 2 -17.29 -15.89 -2.66
C SER A 2 -15.96 -15.82 -1.92
N HIS A 3 -14.85 -15.72 -2.64
CA HIS A 3 -13.58 -15.36 -2.04
C HIS A 3 -13.76 -13.96 -1.42
N GLY A 4 -13.42 -13.79 -0.14
CA GLY A 4 -13.46 -12.49 0.51
C GLY A 4 -12.59 -11.50 -0.26
N ARG A 5 -13.02 -10.24 -0.34
CA ARG A 5 -12.28 -9.16 -1.00
C ARG A 5 -11.57 -8.32 0.04
N LEU A 6 -10.29 -8.02 -0.19
CA LEU A 6 -9.53 -7.12 0.66
C LEU A 6 -9.73 -5.67 0.19
N ALA A 7 -9.76 -4.75 1.15
CA ALA A 7 -9.77 -3.31 0.93
C ALA A 7 -8.73 -2.66 1.85
N ALA A 8 -8.12 -1.57 1.40
CA ALA A 8 -7.12 -0.81 2.14
C ALA A 8 -7.67 0.57 2.51
N LEU A 9 -7.48 1.00 3.75
CA LEU A 9 -7.77 2.36 4.18
C LEU A 9 -6.53 3.22 3.97
N LEU A 10 -6.61 4.21 3.08
CA LEU A 10 -5.52 5.14 2.80
C LEU A 10 -5.89 6.54 3.25
N MET A 11 -4.96 7.21 3.93
CA MET A 11 -5.07 8.61 4.29
C MET A 11 -4.41 9.46 3.21
N THR A 12 -5.15 10.36 2.59
CA THR A 12 -4.62 11.30 1.59
C THR A 12 -3.98 12.50 2.28
N GLU A 13 -3.25 13.32 1.51
CA GLU A 13 -2.61 14.55 2.02
C GLU A 13 -3.61 15.51 2.68
N ASP A 14 -4.88 15.48 2.26
CA ASP A 14 -5.98 16.27 2.84
C ASP A 14 -6.44 15.75 4.23
N GLY A 15 -5.78 14.72 4.76
CA GLY A 15 -6.08 14.12 6.05
C GLY A 15 -7.34 13.25 6.05
N GLN A 16 -7.96 13.01 4.89
CA GLN A 16 -9.14 12.16 4.77
C GLN A 16 -8.74 10.70 4.54
N ALA A 17 -9.33 9.81 5.33
CA ALA A 17 -9.15 8.37 5.17
C ALA A 17 -10.27 7.79 4.30
N THR A 18 -9.90 7.10 3.22
CA THR A 18 -10.84 6.49 2.27
C THR A 18 -10.48 5.04 1.99
N TRP A 19 -11.49 4.19 1.82
CA TRP A 19 -11.31 2.79 1.45
C TRP A 19 -11.08 2.63 -0.05
N PHE A 20 -10.08 1.82 -0.41
CA PHE A 20 -9.77 1.48 -1.79
C PHE A 20 -9.64 -0.04 -1.96
N GLU A 21 -10.10 -0.52 -3.09
CA GLU A 21 -9.98 -1.89 -3.57
C GLU A 21 -8.94 -1.96 -4.71
N GLU A 22 -8.53 -3.19 -5.03
CA GLU A 22 -7.66 -3.45 -6.18
C GLU A 22 -8.26 -2.88 -7.49
N GLY A 23 -7.42 -2.21 -8.26
CA GLY A 23 -7.78 -1.54 -9.51
C GLY A 23 -8.26 -0.10 -9.36
N GLN A 24 -8.58 0.37 -8.14
CA GLN A 24 -9.01 1.74 -7.92
C GLN A 24 -7.82 2.72 -7.91
N LEU A 25 -8.14 4.01 -8.12
CA LEU A 25 -7.19 5.12 -8.07
C LEU A 25 -7.36 5.90 -6.77
N ALA A 26 -6.27 6.07 -6.03
CA ALA A 26 -6.15 6.99 -4.89
C ALA A 26 -5.28 8.18 -5.33
N GLY A 27 -5.91 9.21 -5.90
CA GLY A 27 -5.18 10.28 -6.58
C GLY A 27 -4.41 9.75 -7.80
N GLU A 28 -3.10 10.00 -7.86
CA GLU A 28 -2.22 9.49 -8.92
C GLU A 28 -1.78 8.02 -8.72
N TRP A 29 -2.21 7.37 -7.62
CA TRP A 29 -1.76 6.04 -7.23
C TRP A 29 -2.79 4.99 -7.63
N LYS A 30 -2.41 4.03 -8.47
CA LYS A 30 -3.27 2.87 -8.78
C LYS A 30 -3.00 1.75 -7.80
N ILE A 31 -4.04 1.26 -7.12
CA ILE A 31 -3.95 0.08 -6.26
C ILE A 31 -3.82 -1.15 -7.16
N GLU A 32 -2.67 -1.82 -7.12
CA GLU A 32 -2.44 -3.02 -7.93
C GLU A 32 -2.82 -4.29 -7.20
N ALA A 33 -2.48 -4.38 -5.90
CA ALA A 33 -2.82 -5.54 -5.07
C ALA A 33 -2.87 -5.15 -3.59
N ILE A 34 -3.74 -5.81 -2.82
CA ILE A 34 -3.88 -5.61 -1.38
C ILE A 34 -3.57 -6.92 -0.68
N PHE A 35 -2.62 -6.89 0.25
CA PHE A 35 -2.28 -8.01 1.13
C PHE A 35 -2.61 -7.66 2.58
N ALA A 36 -2.52 -8.65 3.47
CA ALA A 36 -2.79 -8.47 4.89
C ALA A 36 -1.81 -7.51 5.60
N ASP A 37 -0.62 -7.29 5.03
CA ASP A 37 0.50 -6.58 5.67
C ASP A 37 1.00 -5.37 4.87
N ARG A 38 0.60 -5.26 3.59
CA ARG A 38 1.08 -4.27 2.64
C ARG A 38 0.10 -4.02 1.50
N VAL A 39 0.28 -2.91 0.80
CA VAL A 39 -0.44 -2.56 -0.44
C VAL A 39 0.59 -2.32 -1.54
N LEU A 40 0.39 -2.94 -2.71
CA LEU A 40 1.16 -2.63 -3.91
C LEU A 40 0.43 -1.57 -4.72
N VAL A 41 1.17 -0.54 -5.10
CA VAL A 41 0.63 0.61 -5.83
C VAL A 41 1.53 0.96 -7.01
N ASN A 42 0.94 1.48 -8.06
CA ASN A 42 1.64 2.06 -9.19
C ASN A 42 1.50 3.58 -9.17
N PHE A 43 2.63 4.28 -9.19
CA PHE A 43 2.70 5.73 -9.26
C PHE A 43 3.67 6.11 -10.38
N LYS A 44 3.15 6.74 -11.45
CA LYS A 44 3.96 7.23 -12.59
C LYS A 44 4.88 6.15 -13.16
N ASP A 45 4.29 4.98 -13.47
CA ASP A 45 4.97 3.80 -14.00
C ASP A 45 6.03 3.18 -13.06
N ARG A 46 5.99 3.54 -11.78
CA ARG A 46 6.82 2.93 -10.73
C ARG A 46 5.96 2.17 -9.76
N ARG A 47 6.30 0.90 -9.53
CA ARG A 47 5.68 0.07 -8.51
C ARG A 47 6.30 0.38 -7.15
N LEU A 48 5.45 0.67 -6.17
CA LEU A 48 5.82 0.94 -4.78
C LEU A 48 5.08 -0.04 -3.85
N THR A 49 5.68 -0.28 -2.69
CA THR A 49 5.07 -1.09 -1.63
C THR A 49 4.82 -0.20 -0.43
N LEU A 50 3.55 -0.05 -0.07
CA LEU A 50 3.12 0.63 1.15
C LEU A 50 2.96 -0.41 2.26
N SER A 51 3.72 -0.26 3.35
CA SER A 51 3.52 -1.08 4.54
C SER A 51 2.37 -0.51 5.36
N LEU A 52 1.59 -1.36 6.03
CA LEU A 52 0.57 -0.87 6.94
C LEU A 52 1.22 -0.14 8.13
N TYR A 53 0.63 0.99 8.52
CA TYR A 53 1.06 1.72 9.71
C TYR A 53 1.02 0.80 10.94
N GLY A 54 2.10 0.80 11.73
CA GLY A 54 2.29 -0.14 12.85
C GLY A 54 2.94 -1.48 12.47
N ASN A 55 3.25 -1.71 11.19
CA ASN A 55 3.97 -2.91 10.71
C ASN A 55 5.48 -2.63 10.43
N GLU A 56 6.06 -1.65 11.11
CA GLU A 56 7.42 -1.15 10.85
C GLU A 56 8.53 -2.16 11.21
N GLY A 57 8.22 -3.19 12.00
CA GLY A 57 9.16 -4.22 12.44
C GLY A 57 9.45 -5.33 11.41
N MET A 58 8.74 -5.41 10.28
CA MET A 58 8.88 -6.50 9.30
C MET A 58 9.79 -6.18 8.10
N ASN A 59 10.17 -4.93 7.88
CA ASN A 59 10.95 -4.49 6.70
C ASN A 59 12.39 -4.02 7.01
N SER A 60 12.90 -4.26 8.21
CA SER A 60 14.24 -3.83 8.66
C SER A 60 15.43 -4.63 8.08
N ASN A 61 15.32 -5.10 6.83
CA ASN A 61 16.44 -5.69 6.07
C ASN A 61 16.87 -4.83 4.86
N ALA A 62 16.62 -3.52 4.91
CA ALA A 62 17.14 -2.57 3.92
C ALA A 62 17.94 -1.44 4.59
N SER A 63 18.88 -1.77 5.48
CA SER A 63 19.96 -0.84 5.84
C SER A 63 21.10 -1.59 6.54
N THR A 64 22.07 -2.08 5.76
CA THR A 64 23.45 -2.34 6.21
C THR A 64 24.34 -2.51 4.99
N ALA A 65 24.84 -1.39 4.48
CA ALA A 65 26.15 -1.30 3.84
C ALA A 65 26.43 0.19 3.53
N ALA A 66 26.85 0.93 4.55
CA ALA A 66 27.67 2.11 4.34
C ALA A 66 29.14 1.65 4.34
N PRO A 67 30.01 2.14 3.44
CA PRO A 67 31.42 2.29 3.75
C PRO A 67 31.67 3.48 4.69
#